data_AF-A0A8T6RMJ3-F1
#
_entry.id   AF-A0A8T6RMJ3-F1
#
_cell.length_a   1.000
_cell.length_b   1.000
_cell.length_c   1.000
_cell.angle_alpha   90.00
_cell.angle_beta   90.00
_cell.angle_gamma   90.00
#
_symmetry.space_group_name_H-M   'P 1'
#
loop_
_entity.id
_entity.type
_entity.pdbx_description
1 polymer ?
#
loop_
_entity_poly.entity_id
_entity_poly.type
_entity_poly.pdbx_seq_one_letter_code
_entity_poly.pdbx_strand_id
1 'polypeptide(L)'
;MQQDLRSFSYKGRGSFEPNVDIKEFLFQIIEKSGPITRGEIKELTNIPRTTIYDTIVKLILMKKIKKFTVSNKKRGRPKVYYKIIK
;
A
#
# COMPACT_ATOMS: atom_id res chain seq x y z
N MET A 1 13.32 -7.31 -14.16
CA MET A 1 12.86 -5.98 -14.59
C MET A 1 12.68 -5.09 -13.38
N GLN A 2 13.57 -4.12 -13.18
CA GLN A 2 13.37 -3.05 -12.20
C GLN A 2 12.38 -2.06 -12.82
N GLN A 3 11.12 -2.09 -12.39
CA GLN A 3 10.19 -1.01 -12.72
C GLN A 3 10.49 0.16 -11.78
N ASP A 4 10.99 1.24 -12.38
CA ASP A 4 11.20 2.52 -11.73
C ASP A 4 9.84 3.05 -11.26
N LEU A 5 9.68 3.25 -9.95
CA LEU A 5 8.45 3.71 -9.31
C LEU A 5 7.97 5.07 -9.85
N ARG A 6 8.85 5.79 -10.57
CA ARG A 6 8.60 7.11 -11.16
C ARG A 6 7.81 7.11 -12.47
N SER A 7 7.45 5.94 -13.01
CA SER A 7 6.80 5.83 -14.33
C SER A 7 5.28 5.74 -14.30
N PHE A 8 4.64 5.82 -13.13
CA PHE A 8 3.19 5.61 -12.99
C PHE A 8 2.47 6.87 -12.52
N SER A 9 1.44 7.29 -13.26
CA SER A 9 0.58 8.41 -12.91
C SER A 9 -0.85 7.95 -12.65
N TYR A 10 -1.38 8.23 -11.45
CA TYR A 10 -2.79 8.00 -11.14
C TYR A 10 -3.67 9.04 -11.83
N LYS A 11 -4.60 8.59 -12.67
CA LYS A 11 -5.46 9.47 -13.49
C LYS A 11 -6.86 9.70 -12.92
N GLY A 12 -7.16 9.13 -11.74
CA GLY A 12 -8.49 9.19 -11.14
C GLY A 12 -9.36 7.99 -11.50
N ARG A 13 -10.51 7.83 -10.84
CA ARG A 13 -11.49 6.73 -11.07
C ARG A 13 -10.91 5.30 -11.04
N GLY A 14 -9.74 5.12 -10.46
CA GLY A 14 -9.07 3.81 -10.41
C GLY A 14 -8.22 3.47 -11.64
N SER A 15 -8.03 4.41 -12.58
CA SER A 15 -7.14 4.23 -13.74
C SER A 15 -5.74 4.78 -13.49
N PHE A 16 -4.77 4.13 -14.15
CA PHE A 16 -3.34 4.46 -14.13
C PHE A 16 -2.81 4.51 -15.56
N GLU A 17 -1.80 5.34 -15.77
CA GLU A 17 -0.96 5.28 -16.96
C GLU A 17 0.48 4.94 -16.54
N PRO A 18 1.08 3.87 -17.11
CA PRO A 18 0.44 2.82 -17.95
C PRO A 18 -0.59 1.99 -17.17
N ASN A 19 -1.39 1.19 -17.89
CA ASN A 19 -2.39 0.32 -17.26
C ASN A 19 -1.71 -0.75 -16.40
N VAL A 20 -1.84 -0.62 -15.08
CA VAL A 20 -1.26 -1.52 -14.09
C VAL A 20 -2.34 -2.00 -13.13
N ASP A 21 -2.33 -3.28 -12.78
CA ASP A 21 -3.17 -3.77 -11.68
C ASP A 21 -2.68 -3.17 -10.36
N ILE A 22 -3.47 -2.26 -9.82
CA ILE A 22 -3.22 -1.59 -8.55
C ILE A 22 -2.96 -2.57 -7.40
N LYS A 23 -3.57 -3.76 -7.40
CA LYS A 23 -3.36 -4.78 -6.36
C LYS A 23 -1.94 -5.31 -6.42
N GLU A 24 -1.48 -5.66 -7.62
CA GLU A 24 -0.14 -6.20 -7.84
C GLU A 24 0.91 -5.13 -7.55
N PHE A 25 0.65 -3.90 -7.98
CA PHE A 25 1.50 -2.76 -7.67
C PHE A 25 1.64 -2.52 -6.16
N LEU A 26 0.53 -2.40 -5.42
CA LEU A 26 0.59 -2.21 -3.96
C LEU A 26 1.23 -3.39 -3.24
N PHE A 27 1.02 -4.61 -3.72
CA PHE A 27 1.67 -5.79 -3.16
C PHE A 27 3.20 -5.68 -3.28
N GLN A 28 3.71 -5.32 -4.46
CA GLN A 28 5.15 -5.13 -4.68
C GLN A 28 5.73 -3.98 -3.84
N ILE A 29 4.97 -2.89 -3.62
CA ILE A 29 5.39 -1.81 -2.71
C ILE A 29 5.57 -2.34 -1.29
N ILE A 30 4.58 -3.05 -0.76
CA ILE A 30 4.61 -3.60 0.60
C ILE A 30 5.71 -4.66 0.74
N GLU A 31 5.96 -5.45 -0.31
CA GLU A 31 7.04 -6.42 -0.34
C GLU A 31 8.43 -5.76 -0.30
N LYS A 32 8.66 -4.73 -1.12
CA LYS A 32 9.96 -4.05 -1.23
C LYS A 32 10.25 -3.13 -0.05
N SER A 33 9.26 -2.36 0.40
CA SER A 33 9.43 -1.39 1.49
C SER A 33 9.36 -2.02 2.88
N GLY A 34 8.91 -3.27 3.00
CA GLY A 34 8.70 -3.93 4.29
C GLY A 34 7.46 -3.41 5.01
N PRO A 35 7.43 -3.44 6.36
CA PRO A 35 6.31 -2.91 7.12
C PRO A 35 6.08 -1.42 6.87
N ILE A 36 4.97 -1.11 6.20
CA ILE A 36 4.66 0.26 5.76
C ILE A 36 3.26 0.68 6.19
N THR A 37 3.03 1.97 6.38
CA THR A 37 1.73 2.56 6.71
C THR A 37 1.00 3.06 5.46
N ARG A 38 -0.32 3.26 5.57
CA ARG A 38 -1.12 3.90 4.49
C ARG A 38 -0.64 5.31 4.14
N GLY A 39 -0.10 6.04 5.13
CA GLY A 39 0.43 7.39 4.93
C GLY A 39 1.67 7.36 4.04
N GLU A 40 2.61 6.49 4.38
CA GLU A 40 3.84 6.29 3.61
C GLU A 40 3.52 5.76 2.20
N ILE A 41 2.59 4.82 2.04
CA ILE A 41 2.16 4.38 0.68
C ILE A 41 1.62 5.56 -0.13
N LYS A 42 0.81 6.43 0.48
CA LYS A 42 0.26 7.62 -0.19
C LYS A 42 1.35 8.61 -0.59
N GLU A 43 2.34 8.81 0.26
CA GLU A 43 3.49 9.69 -0.03
C GLU A 43 4.38 9.14 -1.14
N LEU A 44 4.58 7.82 -1.19
CA LEU A 44 5.39 7.16 -2.21
C LEU A 44 4.71 7.07 -3.59
N THR A 45 3.40 6.84 -3.60
CA THR A 45 2.67 6.48 -4.83
C THR A 45 1.74 7.59 -5.33
N ASN A 46 1.49 8.59 -4.51
CA ASN A 46 0.47 9.63 -4.72
C ASN A 46 -0.96 9.09 -4.96
N ILE A 47 -1.22 7.81 -4.65
CA ILE A 47 -2.54 7.20 -4.76
C ILE A 47 -3.44 7.74 -3.64
N PRO A 48 -4.73 8.03 -3.90
CA PRO A 48 -5.66 8.44 -2.86
C PRO A 48 -5.77 7.42 -1.72
N ARG A 49 -5.87 7.94 -0.49
CA ARG A 49 -5.92 7.10 0.73
C ARG A 49 -7.08 6.09 0.74
N THR A 50 -8.20 6.43 0.13
CA THR A 50 -9.38 5.56 -0.01
C THR A 50 -9.06 4.39 -0.93
N THR A 51 -8.51 4.65 -2.11
CA THR A 51 -8.07 3.62 -3.06
C THR A 51 -7.03 2.68 -2.48
N ILE A 52 -6.05 3.22 -1.72
CA ILE A 52 -5.06 2.42 -0.99
C ILE A 52 -5.77 1.51 0.02
N TYR A 53 -6.73 2.04 0.78
CA TYR A 53 -7.47 1.27 1.78
C TYR A 53 -8.24 0.11 1.13
N ASP A 54 -9.01 0.38 0.08
CA ASP A 54 -9.81 -0.65 -0.61
C ASP A 54 -8.93 -1.77 -1.15
N THR A 55 -7.78 -1.40 -1.71
CA THR A 55 -6.81 -2.35 -2.27
C THR A 55 -6.15 -3.19 -1.18
N ILE A 56 -5.74 -2.57 -0.06
CA ILE A 56 -5.19 -3.28 1.10
C ILE A 56 -6.20 -4.28 1.67
N VAL A 57 -7.47 -3.88 1.80
CA VAL A 57 -8.53 -4.77 2.29
C VAL A 57 -8.64 -6.01 1.40
N LYS A 58 -8.64 -5.83 0.07
CA LYS A 58 -8.63 -6.95 -0.89
C LYS A 58 -7.41 -7.86 -0.71
N LEU A 59 -6.20 -7.30 -0.58
CA LEU A 59 -4.98 -8.08 -0.38
C LEU A 59 -4.97 -8.85 0.95
N ILE A 60 -5.56 -8.29 2.02
CA ILE A 60 -5.74 -8.98 3.30
C ILE A 60 -6.72 -10.13 3.16
N LEU A 61 -7.86 -9.92 2.49
CA LEU A 61 -8.85 -10.97 2.23
C LEU A 61 -8.27 -12.12 1.40
N MET A 62 -7.36 -11.80 0.46
CA MET A 62 -6.60 -12.79 -0.31
C MET A 62 -5.45 -13.43 0.47
N LYS A 63 -5.27 -13.10 1.76
CA LYS A 63 -4.17 -13.59 2.62
C LYS A 63 -2.77 -13.33 2.06
N LYS A 64 -2.61 -12.29 1.23
CA LYS A 64 -1.30 -11.86 0.69
C LYS A 64 -0.52 -10.97 1.67
N ILE A 65 -1.24 -10.16 2.45
CA ILE A 65 -0.64 -9.24 3.43
C ILE A 65 -1.38 -9.31 4.77
N LYS A 66 -0.73 -8.90 5.85
CA LYS A 66 -1.31 -8.75 7.18
C LYS A 66 -1.10 -7.34 7.73
N LYS A 67 -2.10 -6.88 8.48
CA LYS A 67 -2.03 -5.65 9.28
C LYS A 67 -1.53 -5.97 10.69
N PHE A 68 -0.75 -5.08 11.27
CA PHE A 68 -0.38 -5.12 12.67
C PHE A 68 -0.20 -3.71 13.24
N THR A 69 -0.35 -3.57 14.55
CA THR A 69 -0.20 -2.30 15.25
C THR A 69 1.08 -2.28 16.06
N VAL A 70 1.79 -1.16 16.03
CA VAL A 70 2.92 -0.92 16.95
C VAL A 70 2.43 0.03 18.04
N SER A 71 2.31 -0.47 19.26
CA SER A 71 2.01 0.36 20.42
C SER A 71 3.27 1.08 20.86
N ASN A 72 3.27 2.41 20.84
CA ASN A 72 4.42 3.21 21.26
C ASN A 72 4.30 3.70 22.72
N LYS A 73 3.41 3.12 23.53
CA LYS A 73 3.08 3.57 24.92
C LYS A 73 2.74 5.07 25.07
N LYS A 74 2.62 5.81 23.96
CA LYS A 74 2.23 7.22 23.90
C LYS A 74 0.71 7.34 23.72
N ARG A 75 0.13 8.38 24.31
CA ARG A 75 -1.30 8.72 24.16
C ARG A 75 -1.63 8.97 22.69
N GLY A 76 -2.70 8.37 22.18
CA GLY A 76 -3.18 8.53 20.79
C GLY A 76 -3.46 7.19 20.09
N ARG A 77 -3.89 7.27 18.81
CA ARG A 77 -4.18 6.07 18.01
C ARG A 77 -2.87 5.40 17.58
N PRO A 78 -2.67 4.09 17.87
CA PRO A 78 -1.48 3.37 17.41
C PRO A 78 -1.31 3.41 15.90
N LYS A 79 -0.06 3.43 15.43
CA LYS A 79 0.25 3.32 14.00
C LYS A 79 -0.05 1.90 13.52
N VAL A 80 -0.70 1.82 12.35
CA VAL A 80 -1.03 0.56 11.68
C VAL A 80 -0.07 0.36 10.52
N TYR A 81 0.63 -0.77 10.55
CA TYR A 81 1.59 -1.21 9.53
C TYR A 81 1.05 -2.42 8.79
N TYR A 82 1.49 -2.57 7.54
CA TYR A 82 1.15 -3.68 6.65
C TYR A 82 2.42 -4.37 6.20
N LYS A 83 2.43 -5.69 6.22
CA LYS A 83 3.55 -6.51 5.71
C LYS A 83 3.02 -7.72 4.96
N ILE A 84 3.83 -8.24 4.05
CA ILE A 84 3.59 -9.51 3.36
C ILE A 84 3.50 -10.69 4.34
N ILE A 85 2.62 -11.64 4.00
CA ILE A 85 2.55 -12.95 4.64
C ILE A 85 3.49 -13.86 3.84
N LYS A 86 4.55 -14.34 4.50
CA LYS A 86 5.40 -15.41 3.97
C LYS A 86 4.86 -16.75 4.43
#